data_AF-A0A7S3THB3-F1
#
_entry.id   AF-A0A7S3THB3-F1
#
_cell.length_a   1.000
_cell.length_b   1.000
_cell.length_c   1.000
_cell.angle_alpha   90.00
_cell.angle_beta   90.00
_cell.angle_gamma   90.00
#
_symmetry.space_group_name_H-M   'P 1'
#
loop_
_entity.id
_entity.type
_entity.pdbx_description
1 polymer ?
#
loop_
_entity_poly.entity_id
_entity_poly.type
_entity_poly.pdbx_seq_one_letter_code
_entity_poly.pdbx_strand_id
1 'polypeptide(L)'
;WAYASSGSAAAPQLLDGIAGEVTARLPDFSPQHLATAAWAYGRASGGRGGEAAPAVLDALAAEAAPRLPRFSARGLATLAMAFSRAGQPAPALLDALAAEAAPRLREF
;
A
#
# COMPACT_ATOMS: atom_id res chain seq x y z
N TRP A 1 -3.87 -10.11 -13.12
CA TRP A 1 -4.62 -11.29 -12.64
C TRP A 1 -4.05 -12.57 -13.27
N ALA A 2 -2.77 -12.88 -13.03
CA ALA A 2 -2.14 -14.09 -13.58
C ALA A 2 -1.05 -14.72 -12.68
N TYR A 3 -0.71 -14.15 -11.51
CA TYR A 3 0.41 -14.63 -10.69
C TYR A 3 0.03 -15.43 -9.45
N ALA A 4 -1.26 -15.67 -9.19
CA ALA A 4 -1.68 -16.25 -7.90
C ALA A 4 -1.68 -17.79 -7.83
N SER A 5 -1.15 -18.53 -8.82
CA SER A 5 -1.37 -19.99 -8.87
C SER A 5 -0.14 -20.89 -9.01
N SER A 6 1.08 -20.39 -8.85
CA SER A 6 2.27 -21.25 -8.86
C SER A 6 3.12 -21.03 -7.62
N GLY A 7 2.90 -21.87 -6.62
CA GLY A 7 3.84 -22.09 -5.53
C GLY A 7 5.16 -22.60 -6.11
N SER A 8 6.15 -21.73 -6.17
CA SER A 8 7.52 -22.09 -6.51
C SER A 8 8.46 -21.06 -5.89
N ALA A 9 9.52 -21.55 -5.26
CA ALA A 9 10.54 -20.78 -4.54
C ALA A 9 11.29 -19.72 -5.40
N ALA A 10 10.90 -19.53 -6.67
CA ALA A 10 11.33 -18.47 -7.57
C ALA A 10 10.49 -17.17 -7.47
N ALA A 11 9.37 -17.20 -6.73
CA ALA A 11 8.51 -16.04 -6.52
C ALA A 11 9.17 -14.86 -5.76
N PRO A 12 10.02 -15.04 -4.72
CA PRO A 12 10.52 -13.91 -3.94
C PRO A 12 11.42 -12.98 -4.76
N GLN A 13 12.31 -13.51 -5.60
CA GLN A 13 13.24 -12.71 -6.41
C GLN A 13 12.53 -11.91 -7.51
N LEU A 14 11.45 -12.48 -8.07
CA LEU A 14 10.64 -11.81 -9.08
C LEU A 14 9.75 -10.73 -8.43
N LEU A 15 9.25 -10.99 -7.23
CA LEU A 15 8.55 -10.01 -6.41
C LEU A 15 9.49 -8.90 -5.92
N ASP A 16 10.75 -9.20 -5.59
CA ASP A 16 11.78 -8.22 -5.22
C ASP A 16 12.21 -7.36 -6.41
N GLY A 17 12.34 -7.94 -7.60
CA GLY A 17 12.60 -7.18 -8.83
C GLY A 17 11.44 -6.24 -9.17
N ILE A 18 10.20 -6.73 -9.06
CA ILE A 18 8.99 -5.90 -9.24
C ILE A 18 8.89 -4.85 -8.13
N ALA A 19 9.26 -5.18 -6.89
CA ALA A 19 9.29 -4.27 -5.74
C ALA A 19 10.26 -3.11 -5.98
N GLY A 20 11.47 -3.39 -6.46
CA GLY A 20 12.47 -2.38 -6.80
C GLY A 20 11.98 -1.43 -7.90
N GLU A 21 11.41 -1.99 -8.96
CA GLU A 21 10.88 -1.20 -10.09
C GLU A 21 9.65 -0.36 -9.68
N VAL A 22 8.76 -0.92 -8.87
CA VAL A 22 7.62 -0.20 -8.30
C VAL A 22 8.11 0.94 -7.43
N THR A 23 9.08 0.69 -6.55
CA THR A 23 9.67 1.69 -5.64
C THR A 23 10.29 2.85 -6.42
N ALA A 24 11.03 2.54 -7.49
CA ALA A 24 11.64 3.56 -8.36
C ALA A 24 10.60 4.44 -9.07
N ARG A 25 9.40 3.90 -9.34
CA ARG A 25 8.31 4.58 -10.06
C ARG A 25 7.25 5.19 -9.15
N LEU A 26 7.34 5.00 -7.83
CA LEU A 26 6.43 5.61 -6.85
C LEU A 26 6.31 7.14 -7.00
N PRO A 27 7.38 7.89 -7.33
CA PRO A 27 7.25 9.33 -7.53
C PRO A 27 6.27 9.71 -8.64
N ASP A 28 6.15 8.89 -9.68
CA ASP A 28 5.27 9.10 -10.84
C ASP A 28 3.82 8.66 -10.59
N PHE A 29 3.55 7.99 -9.46
CA PHE A 29 2.23 7.46 -9.17
C PHE A 29 1.28 8.58 -8.75
N SER A 30 0.06 8.55 -9.30
CA SER A 30 -1.03 9.36 -8.80
C SER A 30 -1.44 8.88 -7.40
N PRO A 31 -2.11 9.72 -6.59
CA PRO A 31 -2.67 9.30 -5.30
C PRO A 31 -3.55 8.05 -5.40
N GLN A 32 -4.35 7.91 -6.47
CA GLN A 32 -5.16 6.70 -6.67
C GLN A 32 -4.30 5.46 -6.99
N HIS A 33 -3.20 5.62 -7.75
CA HIS A 33 -2.26 4.54 -8.02
C HIS A 33 -1.57 4.07 -6.74
N LEU A 34 -1.16 4.99 -5.87
CA LEU A 34 -0.57 4.66 -4.56
C LEU A 34 -1.55 3.89 -3.67
N ALA A 35 -2.80 4.35 -3.56
CA ALA A 35 -3.84 3.64 -2.79
C ALA A 35 -4.14 2.24 -3.35
N THR A 36 -4.21 2.11 -4.68
CA THR A 36 -4.49 0.83 -5.35
C THR A 36 -3.33 -0.14 -5.20
N ALA A 37 -2.09 0.34 -5.33
CA ALA A 37 -0.89 -0.46 -5.11
C ALA A 37 -0.82 -0.96 -3.67
N ALA A 38 -0.98 -0.08 -2.68
CA ALA A 38 -1.02 -0.45 -1.27
C ALA A 38 -2.08 -1.52 -1.02
N TRP A 39 -3.29 -1.37 -1.56
CA TRP A 39 -4.35 -2.36 -1.41
C TRP A 39 -4.01 -3.72 -2.02
N ALA A 40 -3.39 -3.74 -3.21
CA ALA A 40 -2.96 -4.98 -3.86
C ALA A 40 -1.90 -5.71 -3.01
N TYR A 41 -0.90 -4.98 -2.52
CA TYR A 41 0.15 -5.52 -1.65
C TYR A 41 -0.38 -5.93 -0.27
N GLY A 42 -1.29 -5.16 0.32
CA GLY A 42 -1.97 -5.49 1.58
C GLY A 42 -2.84 -6.74 1.49
N ARG A 43 -3.49 -6.96 0.35
CA ARG A 43 -4.23 -8.22 0.08
C ARG A 43 -3.31 -9.40 -0.15
N ALA A 44 -2.18 -9.20 -0.82
CA ALA A 44 -1.20 -10.26 -1.05
C ALA A 44 -0.55 -10.70 0.27
N SER A 45 -0.32 -9.77 1.19
CA SER A 45 0.27 -10.02 2.52
C SER A 45 -0.71 -10.60 3.55
N GLY A 46 -1.99 -10.19 3.52
CA GLY A 46 -3.01 -10.68 4.47
C GLY A 46 -3.54 -12.11 4.23
N GLY A 47 -3.03 -12.84 3.23
CA GLY A 47 -3.39 -14.24 2.96
C GLY A 47 -2.51 -15.24 3.73
N ARG A 48 -3.00 -16.48 3.94
CA ARG A 48 -2.36 -17.60 4.68
C ARG A 48 -0.96 -18.06 4.19
N GLY A 49 -0.28 -17.30 3.36
CA GLY A 49 1.07 -17.59 2.87
C GLY A 49 1.68 -16.41 2.12
N GLY A 50 1.26 -15.18 2.41
CA GLY A 50 1.83 -14.00 1.78
C GLY A 50 3.17 -13.66 2.41
N GLU A 51 4.27 -14.02 1.75
CA GLU A 51 5.55 -13.32 1.94
C GLU A 51 5.35 -11.87 1.51
N ALA A 52 4.86 -11.07 2.45
CA ALA A 52 4.77 -9.64 2.30
C ALA A 52 6.18 -9.13 2.01
N ALA A 53 6.32 -8.22 1.04
CA ALA A 53 7.51 -7.39 0.92
C ALA A 53 7.27 -6.15 1.81
N PRO A 54 7.59 -6.17 3.12
CA PRO A 54 7.40 -5.02 4.00
C PRO A 54 8.07 -3.78 3.43
N ALA A 55 9.22 -3.95 2.76
CA ALA A 55 9.93 -2.88 2.06
C ALA A 55 9.06 -2.11 1.04
N VAL A 56 8.16 -2.79 0.31
CA VAL A 56 7.29 -2.11 -0.67
C VAL A 56 6.19 -1.33 0.02
N LEU A 57 5.62 -1.88 1.10
CA LEU A 57 4.60 -1.20 1.89
C LEU A 57 5.19 0.02 2.61
N ASP A 58 6.42 -0.08 3.12
CA ASP A 58 7.15 1.04 3.72
C ASP A 58 7.47 2.12 2.69
N ALA A 59 7.92 1.74 1.49
CA ALA A 59 8.16 2.70 0.41
C ALA A 59 6.86 3.41 -0.02
N LEU A 60 5.76 2.66 -0.13
CA LEU A 60 4.42 3.21 -0.40
C LEU A 60 3.97 4.16 0.71
N ALA A 61 4.21 3.82 1.98
CA ALA A 61 3.89 4.67 3.12
C ALA A 61 4.69 5.98 3.06
N ALA A 62 6.00 5.90 2.82
CA ALA A 62 6.90 7.03 2.73
C ALA A 62 6.51 7.98 1.59
N GLU A 63 6.11 7.45 0.44
CA GLU A 63 5.66 8.28 -0.70
C GLU A 63 4.24 8.84 -0.50
N ALA A 64 3.35 8.07 0.11
CA ALA A 64 1.97 8.49 0.33
C ALA A 64 1.84 9.56 1.42
N ALA A 65 2.64 9.48 2.50
CA ALA A 65 2.59 10.40 3.64
C ALA A 65 2.63 11.89 3.26
N PRO A 66 3.60 12.40 2.46
CA PRO A 66 3.62 13.80 2.04
C PRO A 66 2.51 14.16 1.05
N ARG A 67 1.88 13.16 0.41
CA ARG A 67 0.85 13.34 -0.61
C ARG A 67 -0.57 13.20 -0.07
N LEU A 68 -0.76 12.80 1.20
CA LEU A 68 -2.08 12.58 1.82
C LEU A 68 -3.10 13.70 1.56
N PRO A 69 -2.76 15.00 1.61
CA PRO A 69 -3.72 16.06 1.32
C PRO A 69 -4.29 16.03 -0.10
N ARG A 70 -3.57 15.43 -1.06
CA ARG A 70 -3.98 15.28 -2.47
C ARG A 70 -4.83 14.04 -2.72
N PHE A 71 -4.99 13.14 -1.74
CA PHE A 71 -5.87 11.99 -1.88
C PHE A 71 -7.32 12.42 -1.76
N SER A 72 -8.21 11.72 -2.47
CA SER A 72 -9.64 11.79 -2.16
C SER A 72 -9.96 11.05 -0.87
N ALA A 73 -11.11 11.36 -0.26
CA ALA A 73 -11.70 10.62 0.85
C ALA A 73 -11.60 9.09 0.65
N ARG A 74 -12.13 8.59 -0.47
CA ARG A 74 -12.04 7.16 -0.84
C ARG A 74 -10.60 6.65 -0.96
N GLY A 75 -9.68 7.47 -1.44
CA GLY A 75 -8.26 7.12 -1.54
C GLY A 75 -7.61 6.92 -0.18
N LEU A 76 -7.86 7.81 0.78
CA LEU A 76 -7.39 7.71 2.17
C LEU A 76 -7.94 6.45 2.84
N ALA A 77 -9.25 6.18 2.71
CA ALA A 77 -9.87 4.98 3.27
C ALA A 77 -9.29 3.68 2.69
N THR A 78 -9.02 3.66 1.37
CA THR A 78 -8.40 2.52 0.70
C THR A 78 -6.98 2.26 1.22
N LEU A 79 -6.20 3.34 1.41
CA LEU A 79 -4.85 3.27 1.96
C LEU A 79 -4.89 2.72 3.39
N ALA A 80 -5.74 3.26 4.27
CA ALA A 80 -5.87 2.81 5.65
C ALA A 80 -6.24 1.31 5.75
N MET A 81 -7.22 0.87 4.94
CA MET A 81 -7.64 -0.54 4.90
C MET A 81 -6.53 -1.45 4.39
N ALA A 82 -5.71 -0.99 3.44
CA ALA A 82 -4.59 -1.75 2.90
C ALA A 82 -3.53 -2.03 3.96
N PHE A 83 -3.10 -1.00 4.70
CA PHE A 83 -2.10 -1.14 5.76
C PHE A 83 -2.63 -1.97 6.94
N SER A 84 -3.90 -1.78 7.31
CA SER A 84 -4.54 -2.60 8.35
C SER A 84 -4.59 -4.09 7.98
N ARG A 85 -4.88 -4.42 6.73
CA ARG A 85 -4.91 -5.81 6.24
C ARG A 85 -3.53 -6.42 6.07
N ALA A 86 -2.52 -5.62 5.76
CA ALA A 86 -1.16 -6.09 5.60
C ALA A 86 -0.54 -6.61 6.91
N GLY A 87 -1.18 -6.35 8.06
CA GLY A 87 -0.64 -6.71 9.38
C GLY A 87 0.65 -5.95 9.72
N GLN A 88 1.00 -4.92 8.93
CA GLN A 88 2.17 -4.08 9.17
C GLN A 88 1.78 -2.96 10.13
N PRO A 89 2.38 -2.89 11.33
CA PRO A 89 2.14 -1.80 12.25
C PRO A 89 2.80 -0.53 11.69
N ALA A 90 2.03 0.27 10.94
CA ALA A 90 2.41 1.61 10.50
C ALA A 90 1.61 2.67 11.27
N PRO A 91 1.76 2.79 12.61
CA PRO A 91 0.95 3.67 13.44
C PRO A 91 1.08 5.13 13.00
N ALA A 92 2.28 5.59 12.67
CA ALA A 92 2.50 6.97 12.21
C ALA A 92 1.76 7.30 10.90
N LEU A 93 1.69 6.35 9.96
CA LEU A 93 0.94 6.53 8.72
C LEU A 93 -0.58 6.52 8.99
N LEU A 94 -1.04 5.61 9.84
CA LEU A 94 -2.46 5.51 10.22
C LEU A 94 -2.92 6.75 10.99
N ASP A 95 -2.09 7.31 11.86
CA ASP A 95 -2.35 8.56 12.58
C ASP A 95 -2.38 9.74 11.61
N ALA A 96 -1.44 9.83 10.66
CA ALA A 96 -1.45 10.87 9.63
C ALA A 96 -2.68 10.75 8.72
N LEU A 97 -3.07 9.52 8.35
CA LEU A 97 -4.30 9.23 7.62
C LEU A 97 -5.54 9.66 8.41
N ALA A 98 -5.61 9.35 9.70
CA ALA A 98 -6.71 9.72 10.57
C ALA A 98 -6.81 11.24 10.74
N ALA A 99 -5.68 11.93 10.92
CA ALA A 99 -5.62 13.38 11.00
C ALA A 99 -6.11 14.06 9.72
N GLU A 100 -5.76 13.54 8.54
CA GLU A 100 -6.21 14.07 7.25
C GLU A 100 -7.67 13.69 6.92
N ALA A 101 -8.12 12.51 7.34
CA ALA A 101 -9.49 12.04 7.13
C ALA A 101 -10.50 12.68 8.09
N ALA A 102 -10.10 13.02 9.32
CA ALA A 102 -10.97 13.62 10.33
C ALA A 102 -11.72 14.88 9.88
N PRO A 103 -11.09 15.89 9.25
CA PRO A 103 -11.81 17.07 8.75
C PRO A 103 -12.72 16.74 7.57
N ARG A 104 -12.39 15.71 6.78
CA ARG A 104 -13.13 15.29 5.57
C ARG A 104 -14.22 14.27 5.87
N LEU A 105 -14.34 13.80 7.10
CA LEU A 105 -15.33 12.79 7.52
C LEU A 105 -16.77 13.25 7.33
N ARG A 106 -17.01 14.57 7.26
CA ARG A 106 -18.32 15.15 6.94
C ARG A 106 -18.69 15.08 5.46
N GLU A 107 -17.73 14.75 4.59
CA GLU A 107 -17.90 14.61 3.13
C GLU A 107 -17.95 13.14 2.68
N PHE A 108 -17.77 12.19 3.60
CA PHE A 108 -17.99 10.76 3.38
C PHE A 108 -19.47 10.40 3.56
#